data_AF-A0A2N4YXS3-F1
#
_entry.id   AF-A0A2N4YXS3-F1
#
_cell.length_a   1.000
_cell.length_b   1.000
_cell.length_c   1.000
_cell.angle_alpha   90.00
_cell.angle_beta   90.00
_cell.angle_gamma   90.00
#
_symmetry.space_group_name_H-M   'P 1'
#
loop_
_entity.id
_entity.type
_entity.pdbx_description
1 polymer ?
#
loop_
_entity_poly.entity_id
_entity_poly.type
_entity_poly.pdbx_seq_one_letter_code
_entity_poly.pdbx_strand_id
1 'polypeptide(L)'
;MKLMFASDIHGSLPATERVLERFTQSGARWLIILGDVLNHGPRNALPEGYAPAEVAERLNSVAERIIAVRGNCDSEVDQMLLRFPMTAPWQ
;
A
#
# COMPACT_ATOMS: atom_id res chain seq x y z
N MET A 1 9.97 19.23 -5.63
CA MET A 1 9.30 17.93 -5.85
C MET A 1 8.62 17.53 -4.56
N LYS A 2 7.34 17.09 -4.58
CA LYS A 2 6.58 16.73 -3.38
C LYS A 2 6.25 15.25 -3.39
N LEU A 3 6.51 14.57 -2.27
CA LEU A 3 6.28 13.14 -2.05
C LEU A 3 5.34 12.97 -0.86
N MET A 4 4.57 11.88 -0.84
CA MET A 4 3.82 11.44 0.32
C MET A 4 4.22 10.01 0.65
N PHE A 5 4.34 9.69 1.94
CA PHE A 5 4.77 8.39 2.42
C PHE A 5 3.62 7.70 3.16
N ALA A 6 3.50 6.39 2.98
CA ALA A 6 2.65 5.48 3.73
C ALA A 6 3.43 4.19 4.00
N SER A 7 3.10 3.49 5.08
CA SER A 7 3.76 2.26 5.52
C SER A 7 2.77 1.41 6.33
N ASP A 8 3.01 0.09 6.39
CA ASP A 8 2.32 -0.83 7.29
C ASP A 8 0.79 -0.74 7.17
N ILE A 9 0.30 -0.80 5.93
CA ILE A 9 -1.15 -0.72 5.63
C ILE A 9 -1.84 -1.99 6.13
N HIS A 10 -1.18 -3.14 6.03
CA HIS A 10 -1.63 -4.43 6.55
C HIS A 10 -3.07 -4.80 6.16
N GLY A 11 -3.51 -4.42 4.94
CA GLY A 11 -4.85 -4.72 4.44
C GLY A 11 -5.98 -3.92 5.09
N SER A 12 -5.69 -2.84 5.83
CA SER A 12 -6.72 -1.96 6.39
C SER A 12 -7.32 -1.06 5.31
N LEU A 13 -8.58 -1.30 4.95
CA LEU A 13 -9.29 -0.49 3.97
C LEU A 13 -9.54 0.96 4.44
N PRO A 14 -10.00 1.21 5.68
CA PRO A 14 -10.20 2.58 6.16
C PRO A 14 -8.92 3.42 6.14
N ALA A 15 -7.78 2.80 6.47
CA ALA A 15 -6.47 3.46 6.40
C ALA A 15 -6.10 3.77 4.93
N THR A 16 -6.31 2.81 4.04
CA THR A 16 -6.02 2.97 2.59
C THR A 16 -6.83 4.11 1.98
N GLU A 17 -8.14 4.17 2.23
CA GLU A 17 -8.99 5.24 1.69
C GLU A 17 -8.57 6.62 2.21
N ARG A 18 -8.20 6.71 3.49
CA ARG A 18 -7.67 7.94 4.08
C ARG A 18 -6.32 8.35 3.49
N VAL A 19 -5.42 7.39 3.23
CA VAL A 19 -4.14 7.64 2.55
C VAL A 19 -4.38 8.21 1.15
N LEU A 20 -5.30 7.63 0.38
CA LEU A 20 -5.61 8.08 -0.98
C LEU A 20 -6.28 9.46 -1.01
N GLU A 21 -7.17 9.74 -0.06
CA GLU A 21 -7.76 11.07 0.12
C GLU A 21 -6.68 12.13 0.39
N ARG A 22 -5.79 11.85 1.35
CA ARG A 22 -4.67 12.74 1.70
C ARG A 22 -3.67 12.89 0.56
N PHE A 23 -3.40 11.82 -0.18
CA PHE A 23 -2.54 11.86 -1.36
C PHE A 23 -3.09 12.80 -2.42
N THR A 24 -4.39 12.71 -2.69
CA THR A 24 -5.10 13.59 -3.62
C THR A 24 -5.04 15.05 -3.17
N GLN A 25 -5.39 15.33 -1.90
CA GLN A 25 -5.35 16.68 -1.32
C GLN A 25 -3.94 17.28 -1.30
N SER A 26 -2.92 16.45 -1.12
CA SER A 26 -1.55 16.92 -0.98
C SER A 26 -0.96 17.47 -2.29
N GLY A 27 -1.46 17.04 -3.45
CA GLY A 27 -0.83 17.31 -4.74
C GLY A 27 0.58 16.71 -4.89
N ALA A 28 0.95 15.72 -4.05
CA ALA A 28 2.23 15.03 -4.16
C ALA A 28 2.34 14.31 -5.50
N ARG A 29 3.54 14.29 -6.11
CA ARG A 29 3.74 13.64 -7.41
C ARG A 29 3.63 12.11 -7.28
N TRP A 30 4.24 11.56 -6.23
CA TRP A 30 4.34 10.14 -5.96
C TRP A 30 3.84 9.79 -4.56
N LEU A 31 3.19 8.64 -4.46
CA LEU A 31 2.91 7.95 -3.20
C LEU A 31 3.98 6.89 -3.00
N ILE A 32 4.76 7.03 -1.93
CA ILE A 32 5.83 6.11 -1.56
C ILE A 32 5.27 5.14 -0.51
N ILE A 33 5.26 3.84 -0.81
CA ILE A 33 4.78 2.79 0.10
C ILE A 33 5.98 1.99 0.62
N LEU A 34 6.16 1.97 1.94
CA LEU A 34 7.35 1.38 2.58
C LEU A 34 7.17 -0.09 3.00
N GLY A 35 6.27 -0.82 2.33
CA GLY A 35 6.02 -2.24 2.52
C GLY A 35 4.82 -2.56 3.41
N ASP A 36 4.59 -3.87 3.57
CA ASP A 36 3.56 -4.49 4.41
C ASP A 36 2.14 -4.01 4.03
N VAL A 37 1.75 -4.33 2.79
CA VAL A 37 0.59 -3.72 2.12
C VAL A 37 -0.73 -4.45 2.43
N LEU A 38 -0.78 -5.77 2.19
CA LEU A 38 -2.03 -6.54 2.17
C LEU A 38 -2.15 -7.55 3.32
N ASN A 39 -1.08 -8.27 3.61
CA ASN A 39 -1.04 -9.25 4.68
C ASN A 39 -1.04 -8.55 6.06
N HIS A 40 -1.89 -9.00 6.99
CA HIS A 40 -1.92 -8.43 8.35
C HIS A 40 -0.66 -8.78 9.17
N GLY A 41 0.05 -9.84 8.78
CA GLY A 41 1.21 -10.35 9.50
C GLY A 41 0.81 -11.31 10.63
N PRO A 42 1.42 -12.50 10.73
CA PRO A 42 0.96 -13.58 11.62
C PRO A 42 1.07 -13.26 13.12
N ARG A 43 1.78 -12.20 13.48
CA ARG A 43 1.97 -11.75 14.87
C ARG A 43 0.99 -10.67 15.29
N ASN A 44 0.20 -10.14 14.36
CA ASN A 44 -0.70 -9.03 14.59
C ASN A 44 -2.16 -9.52 14.62
N ALA A 45 -2.98 -8.87 15.43
CA ALA A 45 -4.43 -8.96 15.28
C ALA A 45 -4.84 -8.40 13.91
N LEU A 46 -6.03 -8.78 13.42
CA LEU A 46 -6.58 -8.17 12.22
C LEU A 46 -6.78 -6.67 12.47
N PRO A 47 -6.31 -5.79 11.56
CA PRO A 47 -6.58 -4.37 11.68
C PRO A 47 -8.06 -4.08 11.45
N GLU A 48 -8.49 -2.89 11.87
CA GLU A 48 -9.84 -2.40 11.59
C GLU A 48 -10.10 -2.36 10.08
N GLY A 49 -11.24 -2.93 9.67
CA GLY A 49 -11.65 -2.99 8.27
C GLY A 49 -10.67 -3.78 7.39
N TYR A 50 -10.15 -4.91 7.90
CA TYR A 50 -9.27 -5.80 7.14
C TYR A 50 -9.96 -6.34 5.89
N ALA A 51 -9.60 -5.81 4.73
CA ALA A 51 -10.15 -6.18 3.42
C ALA A 51 -9.06 -6.10 2.32
N PRO A 52 -8.09 -7.04 2.29
CA PRO A 52 -6.93 -6.97 1.38
C PRO A 52 -7.27 -6.88 -0.10
N ALA A 53 -8.32 -7.58 -0.55
CA ALA A 53 -8.76 -7.53 -1.94
C ALA A 53 -9.20 -6.10 -2.34
N GLU A 54 -9.99 -5.47 -1.49
CA GLU A 54 -10.48 -4.10 -1.71
C GLU A 54 -9.33 -3.08 -1.60
N VAL A 55 -8.37 -3.29 -0.68
CA VAL A 55 -7.15 -2.49 -0.61
C VAL A 55 -6.36 -2.55 -1.92
N ALA A 56 -6.19 -3.75 -2.50
CA ALA A 56 -5.51 -3.90 -3.78
C ALA A 56 -6.26 -3.14 -4.89
N GLU A 57 -7.59 -3.23 -4.97
CA GLU A 57 -8.40 -2.47 -5.94
C GLU A 57 -8.22 -0.95 -5.77
N ARG A 58 -8.26 -0.46 -4.53
CA ARG A 58 -8.09 0.97 -4.22
C ARG A 58 -6.70 1.47 -4.61
N LEU A 59 -5.63 0.77 -4.23
CA LEU A 59 -4.25 1.17 -4.57
C LEU A 59 -3.99 1.08 -6.08
N ASN A 60 -4.57 0.07 -6.75
CA ASN A 60 -4.45 -0.09 -8.20
C ASN A 60 -5.03 1.08 -9.00
N SER A 61 -5.99 1.83 -8.44
CA SER A 61 -6.55 3.03 -9.08
C SER A 61 -5.53 4.16 -9.29
N VAL A 62 -4.40 4.12 -8.57
CA VAL A 62 -3.31 5.11 -8.66
C VAL A 62 -1.95 4.46 -8.89
N ALA A 63 -1.92 3.22 -9.40
CA ALA A 63 -0.70 2.40 -9.56
C ALA A 63 0.44 3.14 -10.28
N GLU A 64 0.12 3.92 -11.33
CA GLU A 64 1.10 4.68 -12.10
C GLU A 64 1.84 5.76 -11.29
N ARG A 65 1.38 6.07 -10.08
CA ARG A 65 1.94 7.07 -9.18
C ARG A 65 2.46 6.48 -7.88
N ILE A 66 2.56 5.15 -7.78
CA ILE A 66 3.12 4.47 -6.63
C ILE A 66 4.57 4.06 -6.88
N ILE A 67 5.41 4.31 -5.89
CA ILE A 67 6.75 3.72 -5.75
C ILE A 67 6.71 2.92 -4.45
N ALA A 68 7.05 1.63 -4.51
CA ALA A 68 6.99 0.77 -3.34
C ALA A 68 8.28 -0.03 -3.15
N VAL A 69 8.56 -0.38 -1.90
CA VAL A 69 9.59 -1.34 -1.53
C VAL A 69 8.95 -2.48 -0.75
N ARG A 70 9.61 -3.64 -0.77
CA ARG A 70 9.10 -4.86 -0.14
C ARG A 70 9.23 -4.82 1.38
N GLY A 71 8.11 -4.99 2.08
CA GLY A 71 8.07 -5.28 3.51
C GLY A 71 8.20 -6.79 3.80
N ASN A 72 8.34 -7.16 5.07
CA ASN A 72 8.55 -8.56 5.44
C ASN A 72 7.27 -9.40 5.43
N CYS A 73 6.08 -8.79 5.43
CA CYS A 73 4.80 -9.48 5.33
C CYS A 73 4.33 -9.63 3.87
N ASP A 74 4.97 -8.91 2.94
CA ASP A 74 4.66 -8.95 1.52
C ASP A 74 5.18 -10.22 0.84
N SER A 75 4.42 -10.70 -0.13
CA SER A 75 4.64 -11.98 -0.80
C SER A 75 4.35 -11.92 -2.30
N GLU A 76 4.63 -13.02 -3.01
CA GLU A 76 4.40 -13.11 -4.46
C GLU A 76 2.91 -12.98 -4.82
N VAL A 77 2.00 -13.47 -3.97
CA VAL A 77 0.55 -13.30 -4.20
C VAL A 77 0.13 -11.84 -4.11
N ASP A 78 0.76 -11.05 -3.24
CA ASP A 78 0.48 -9.62 -3.14
C ASP A 78 0.92 -8.89 -4.41
N GLN A 79 2.11 -9.22 -4.94
CA GLN A 79 2.56 -8.68 -6.22
C GLN A 79 1.66 -9.11 -7.40
N MET A 80 1.05 -10.30 -7.37
CA MET A 80 0.08 -10.70 -8.40
C MET A 80 -1.21 -9.86 -8.37
N LEU A 81 -1.60 -9.32 -7.21
CA LEU A 81 -2.78 -8.47 -7.06
C LEU A 81 -2.49 -6.98 -7.35
N LEU A 82 -1.30 -6.50 -6.98
CA LEU A 82 -0.89 -5.11 -7.12
C LEU A 82 -0.30 -4.83 -8.50
N ARG A 83 -0.82 -3.80 -9.17
CA ARG A 83 -0.45 -3.39 -10.54
C ARG A 83 0.75 -2.43 -10.58
N PHE A 84 1.54 -2.39 -9.50
CA PHE A 84 2.78 -1.63 -9.40
C PHE A 84 3.89 -2.52 -8.82
N PRO A 85 5.17 -2.28 -9.17
CA PRO A 85 6.28 -3.04 -8.60
C PRO A 85 6.40 -2.78 -7.10
N MET A 86 6.50 -3.85 -6.31
CA MET A 86 6.69 -3.77 -4.85
C MET A 86 7.75 -4.75 -4.32
N THR A 87 8.40 -5.52 -5.19
CA THR A 87 9.36 -6.57 -4.78
C THR A 87 10.78 -6.05 -4.53
N ALA A 88 11.09 -4.81 -4.89
CA ALA A 88 12.40 -4.21 -4.72
C ALA A 88 12.73 -4.08 -3.22
N PRO A 89 13.92 -4.51 -2.76
CA PRO A 89 14.34 -4.33 -1.38
C PRO A 89 14.73 -2.88 -1.04
N TRP A 90 14.95 -2.04 -2.06
CA TRP A 90 15.18 -0.59 -1.99
C TRP A 90 14.89 0.03 -3.37
N GLN A 91 14.44 1.29 -3.42
CA GLN A 91 14.11 2.01 -4.67
C GLN A 91 14.40 3.52 -4.57
#